data_AF-A0A534NGK0-F1
#
_entry.id   AF-A0A534NGK0-F1
#
_cell.length_a   1.000
_cell.length_b   1.000
_cell.length_c   1.000
_cell.angle_alpha   90.00
_cell.angle_beta   90.00
_cell.angle_gamma   90.00
#
_symmetry.space_group_name_H-M   'P 1'
#
loop_
_entity.id
_entity.type
_entity.pdbx_description
1 polymer ?
#
loop_
_entity_poly.entity_id
_entity_poly.type
_entity_poly.pdbx_seq_one_letter_code
_entity_poly.pdbx_strand_id
1 'polypeptide(L)'
;MKAKRRLYGLVILTTIVVGIWNPLSHNLLRGQASPMSSKFQVDPFWPKPLPDDWVTGNVGGTCVDANDHVFIVSRTADPPNLTAQEKEVGKAAPPVIEFDPEGNVVHSWGDPKVVPSGIHDCYFDYEGNIWIGGNTDAVAQKYSRDGKLLLQIGTKGKFDTSDGTDKGPR
;
A
#
# COMPACT_ATOMS: atom_id res chain seq x y z
N MET A 1 -60.55 -52.55 -0.18
CA MET A 1 -60.53 -51.47 0.83
C MET A 1 -59.37 -51.50 1.87
N LYS A 2 -58.47 -52.51 1.90
CA LYS A 2 -57.35 -52.55 2.89
C LYS A 2 -56.01 -51.96 2.40
N ALA A 3 -55.81 -51.77 1.10
CA ALA A 3 -54.52 -51.34 0.54
C ALA A 3 -54.24 -49.83 0.67
N LYS A 4 -55.26 -48.97 0.57
CA LYS A 4 -55.06 -47.50 0.58
C LYS A 4 -54.65 -46.94 1.94
N ARG A 5 -55.02 -47.61 3.05
CA ARG A 5 -54.70 -47.18 4.42
C ARG A 5 -53.24 -47.41 4.82
N ARG A 6 -52.53 -48.36 4.17
CA ARG A 6 -51.11 -48.64 4.41
C ARG A 6 -50.19 -47.66 3.69
N LEU A 7 -50.67 -47.06 2.59
CA LEU A 7 -49.88 -46.13 1.79
C LEU A 7 -49.70 -44.77 2.48
N TYR A 8 -50.72 -44.26 3.18
CA TYR A 8 -50.60 -43.01 3.94
C TYR A 8 -49.68 -43.14 5.17
N GLY A 9 -49.63 -44.30 5.82
CA GLY A 9 -48.73 -44.53 6.95
C GLY A 9 -47.25 -44.54 6.56
N LEU A 10 -46.91 -45.02 5.35
CA LEU A 10 -45.53 -45.05 4.87
C LEU A 10 -45.04 -43.66 4.43
N VAL A 11 -45.90 -42.86 3.80
CA VAL A 11 -45.53 -41.50 3.32
C VAL A 11 -45.27 -40.54 4.49
N ILE A 12 -46.02 -40.66 5.59
CA ILE A 12 -45.81 -39.83 6.80
C ILE A 12 -44.52 -40.23 7.54
N LEU A 13 -44.12 -41.52 7.52
CA LEU A 13 -42.87 -41.93 8.16
C LEU A 13 -41.64 -41.46 7.37
N THR A 14 -41.71 -41.41 6.04
CA THR A 14 -40.60 -40.94 5.20
C THR A 14 -40.34 -39.43 5.31
N THR A 15 -41.37 -38.60 5.53
CA THR A 15 -41.15 -37.15 5.73
C THR A 15 -40.52 -36.83 7.09
N ILE A 16 -40.78 -37.65 8.12
CA ILE A 16 -40.15 -37.48 9.44
C ILE A 16 -38.66 -37.86 9.40
N VAL A 17 -38.27 -38.90 8.65
CA VAL A 17 -36.85 -39.33 8.56
C VAL A 17 -36.02 -38.34 7.74
N VAL A 18 -36.55 -37.73 6.68
CA VAL A 18 -35.84 -36.70 5.90
C VAL A 18 -35.78 -35.35 6.63
N GLY A 19 -36.73 -35.07 7.53
CA GLY A 19 -36.67 -33.89 8.41
C GLY A 19 -35.59 -33.96 9.49
N ILE A 20 -35.10 -35.16 9.83
CA ILE A 20 -34.04 -35.38 10.84
C ILE A 20 -32.65 -35.47 10.18
N TRP A 21 -32.58 -35.69 8.86
CA TRP A 21 -31.32 -35.71 8.12
C TRP A 21 -31.28 -34.55 7.14
N ASN A 22 -31.01 -33.36 7.68
CA ASN A 22 -30.67 -32.18 6.90
C ASN A 22 -29.13 -32.18 6.67
N PRO A 23 -28.61 -32.63 5.52
CA PRO A 23 -27.17 -32.56 5.23
C PRO A 23 -26.69 -31.11 5.05
N LEU A 24 -27.58 -30.12 5.14
CA LEU A 24 -27.25 -28.70 5.14
C LEU A 24 -27.06 -28.11 6.54
N SER A 25 -27.20 -28.91 7.62
CA SER A 25 -26.80 -28.51 8.97
C SER A 25 -25.33 -28.84 9.32
N HIS A 26 -24.47 -28.96 8.31
CA HIS A 26 -23.02 -28.97 8.54
C HIS A 26 -22.54 -27.55 8.85
N ASN A 27 -22.43 -27.25 10.14
CA ASN A 27 -21.60 -26.18 10.70
C ASN A 27 -21.86 -24.76 10.15
N LEU A 28 -23.03 -24.18 10.47
CA LEU A 28 -23.18 -22.71 10.50
C LEU A 28 -22.40 -22.06 11.66
N LEU A 29 -21.76 -22.86 12.52
CA LEU A 29 -20.64 -22.42 13.34
C LEU A 29 -19.36 -22.45 12.50
N ARG A 30 -19.30 -21.64 11.43
CA ARG A 30 -17.99 -21.12 11.00
C ARG A 30 -17.53 -20.34 12.21
N GLY A 31 -16.53 -20.87 12.92
CA GLY A 31 -16.06 -20.31 14.17
C GLY A 31 -15.98 -18.80 14.03
N GLN A 32 -16.57 -18.09 15.00
CA GLN A 32 -15.94 -16.85 15.40
C GLN A 32 -14.53 -17.28 15.78
N ALA A 33 -13.60 -17.22 14.83
CA ALA A 33 -12.22 -17.00 15.17
C ALA A 33 -12.32 -15.78 16.07
N SER A 34 -12.11 -15.97 17.38
CA SER A 34 -11.81 -14.86 18.27
C SER A 34 -10.86 -13.99 17.48
N PRO A 35 -11.11 -12.68 17.30
CA PRO A 35 -10.19 -11.84 16.56
C PRO A 35 -8.84 -12.12 17.20
N MET A 36 -7.95 -12.83 16.49
CA MET A 36 -6.57 -12.91 16.90
C MET A 36 -6.17 -11.45 16.83
N SER A 37 -6.08 -10.80 17.99
CA SER A 37 -5.54 -9.46 18.00
C SER A 37 -4.10 -9.65 17.55
N SER A 38 -3.83 -9.25 16.32
CA SER A 38 -2.48 -9.21 15.81
C SER A 38 -1.69 -8.36 16.79
N LYS A 39 -0.78 -9.00 17.53
CA LYS A 39 0.14 -8.29 18.40
C LYS A 39 1.29 -7.85 17.52
N PHE A 40 1.41 -6.56 17.29
CA PHE A 40 2.54 -5.99 16.59
C PHE A 40 3.73 -5.90 17.55
N GLN A 41 4.90 -6.28 17.06
CA GLN A 41 6.18 -6.09 17.73
C GLN A 41 7.11 -5.39 16.77
N VAL A 42 7.94 -4.49 17.29
CA VAL A 42 8.97 -3.81 16.49
C VAL A 42 10.07 -4.83 16.18
N ASP A 43 10.47 -4.91 14.92
CA ASP A 43 11.75 -5.50 14.53
C ASP A 43 12.82 -4.41 14.57
N PRO A 44 13.75 -4.43 15.54
CA PRO A 44 14.79 -3.40 15.65
C PRO A 44 15.93 -3.57 14.64
N PHE A 45 15.94 -4.65 13.84
CA PHE A 45 16.98 -4.95 12.86
C PHE A 45 16.52 -4.75 11.40
N TRP A 46 15.35 -4.13 11.23
CA TRP A 46 14.77 -3.76 9.95
C TRP A 46 14.47 -2.24 9.91
N PRO A 47 14.84 -1.52 8.83
CA PRO A 47 15.66 -1.99 7.70
C PRO A 47 17.13 -2.20 8.12
N LYS A 48 17.93 -2.79 7.24
CA LYS A 48 19.39 -2.83 7.40
C LYS A 48 19.98 -1.41 7.29
N PRO A 49 21.20 -1.17 7.80
CA PRO A 49 21.87 0.11 7.60
C PRO A 49 21.88 0.51 6.13
N LEU A 50 21.54 1.78 5.86
CA LEU A 50 21.55 2.30 4.50
C LEU A 50 22.98 2.33 3.97
N PRO A 51 23.18 2.09 2.65
CA PRO A 51 24.50 2.22 2.05
C PRO A 51 24.93 3.69 2.01
N ASP A 52 26.20 3.92 1.66
CA ASP A 52 26.66 5.20 1.13
C ASP A 52 26.50 6.42 2.06
N ASP A 53 26.42 6.18 3.38
CA ASP A 53 26.13 7.21 4.41
C ASP A 53 24.87 8.02 4.08
N TRP A 54 23.86 7.34 3.55
CA TRP A 54 22.60 7.98 3.18
C TRP A 54 21.79 8.44 4.39
N VAL A 55 21.25 9.64 4.24
CA VAL A 55 20.25 10.22 5.12
C VAL A 55 18.97 10.41 4.32
N THR A 56 17.89 9.78 4.80
CA THR A 56 16.57 9.83 4.14
C THR A 56 15.88 11.18 4.31
N GLY A 57 16.28 11.98 5.30
CA GLY A 57 15.58 13.20 5.68
C GLY A 57 14.12 12.90 6.03
N ASN A 58 13.21 13.79 5.65
CA ASN A 58 11.78 13.56 5.87
C ASN A 58 11.22 12.50 4.90
N VAL A 59 10.86 11.34 5.43
CA VAL A 59 10.08 10.33 4.70
C VAL A 59 8.66 10.85 4.52
N GLY A 60 8.26 11.03 3.26
CA GLY A 60 6.93 11.49 2.88
C GLY A 60 5.89 10.38 2.93
N GLY A 61 6.24 9.20 2.40
CA GLY A 61 5.32 8.07 2.33
C GLY A 61 6.03 6.71 2.28
N THR A 62 5.26 5.67 2.53
CA THR A 62 5.69 4.27 2.51
C THR A 62 4.65 3.45 1.75
N CYS A 63 5.08 2.63 0.81
CA CYS A 63 4.20 1.74 0.06
C CYS A 63 4.82 0.34 -0.06
N VAL A 64 3.98 -0.66 -0.29
CA VAL A 64 4.41 -2.05 -0.45
C VAL A 64 3.92 -2.54 -1.80
N ASP A 65 4.79 -3.22 -2.54
CA ASP A 65 4.44 -3.78 -3.84
C ASP A 65 3.88 -5.21 -3.72
N ALA A 66 3.65 -5.86 -4.86
CA ALA A 66 3.16 -7.24 -4.89
C ALA A 66 4.19 -8.32 -4.48
N ASN A 67 5.46 -7.96 -4.26
CA ASN A 67 6.54 -8.86 -3.85
C ASN A 67 6.91 -8.69 -2.37
N ASP A 68 6.08 -7.99 -1.59
CA ASP A 68 6.36 -7.61 -0.19
C ASP A 68 7.61 -6.73 -0.02
N HIS A 69 8.05 -6.04 -1.08
CA HIS A 69 9.11 -5.04 -0.99
C HIS A 69 8.52 -3.73 -0.46
N VAL A 70 9.18 -3.14 0.53
CA VAL A 70 8.79 -1.85 1.09
C VAL A 70 9.53 -0.75 0.36
N PHE A 71 8.80 0.26 -0.10
CA PHE A 71 9.35 1.45 -0.70
C PHE A 71 9.14 2.62 0.26
N ILE A 72 10.17 3.44 0.43
CA ILE A 72 10.02 4.76 1.04
C ILE A 72 10.23 5.82 -0.03
N VAL A 73 9.43 6.88 0.06
CA VAL A 73 9.61 8.08 -0.75
C VAL A 73 9.90 9.27 0.15
N SER A 74 10.98 9.99 -0.13
CA SER A 74 11.58 10.96 0.78
C SER A 74 11.72 12.33 0.14
N ARG A 75 11.61 13.38 0.96
CA ARG A 75 11.66 14.79 0.53
C ARG A 75 13.09 15.30 0.32
N THR A 76 14.03 14.45 -0.06
CA THR A 76 15.42 14.85 -0.35
C THR A 76 15.55 15.73 -1.60
N ALA A 77 14.46 15.89 -2.35
CA ALA A 77 14.38 16.33 -3.73
C ALA A 77 14.39 17.86 -4.03
N ASP A 78 15.07 18.71 -3.26
CA ASP A 78 15.29 20.16 -3.57
C ASP A 78 14.13 21.15 -3.23
N PRO A 79 14.38 22.25 -2.48
CA PRO A 79 15.61 22.50 -1.72
C PRO A 79 15.88 21.33 -0.78
N PRO A 80 17.15 20.90 -0.63
CA PRO A 80 17.48 19.68 0.08
C PRO A 80 16.89 19.74 1.49
N ASN A 81 15.91 18.87 1.77
CA ASN A 81 15.25 18.84 3.07
C ASN A 81 16.07 18.05 4.09
N LEU A 82 17.38 18.36 4.13
CA LEU A 82 18.28 17.93 5.18
C LEU A 82 18.63 19.15 6.05
N THR A 83 18.49 18.96 7.35
CA THR A 83 19.00 19.85 8.39
C THR A 83 20.51 20.00 8.31
N ALA A 84 21.06 21.01 8.97
CA ALA A 84 22.52 21.17 9.05
C ALA A 84 23.17 19.94 9.70
N GLN A 85 22.56 19.39 10.74
CA GLN A 85 23.06 18.23 11.47
C GLN A 85 23.07 16.96 10.61
N GLU A 86 22.03 16.74 9.80
CA GLU A 86 21.97 15.60 8.88
C GLU A 86 23.07 15.66 7.81
N LYS A 87 23.47 16.86 7.38
CA LYS A 87 24.55 17.06 6.42
C LYS A 87 25.94 16.80 7.02
N GLU A 88 26.10 16.86 8.34
CA GLU A 88 27.36 16.53 9.01
C GLU A 88 27.62 15.01 9.08
N VAL A 89 26.56 14.20 9.00
CA VAL A 89 26.65 12.73 9.20
C VAL A 89 26.50 11.93 7.90
N GLY A 90 26.10 12.56 6.80
CA GLY A 90 25.88 11.85 5.56
C GLY A 90 25.38 12.72 4.41
N LYS A 91 24.95 12.05 3.34
CA LYS A 91 24.44 12.67 2.12
C LYS A 91 22.99 12.31 1.89
N ALA A 92 22.25 13.15 1.17
CA ALA A 92 20.86 12.88 0.83
C ALA A 92 20.73 11.55 0.07
N ALA A 93 19.85 10.69 0.57
CA ALA A 93 19.47 9.47 -0.13
C ALA A 93 18.70 9.80 -1.43
N PRO A 94 18.68 8.88 -2.41
CA PRO A 94 17.76 8.98 -3.54
C PRO A 94 16.31 9.16 -3.06
N PRO A 95 15.46 9.91 -3.80
CA PRO A 95 14.08 10.16 -3.40
C PRO A 95 13.25 8.89 -3.17
N VAL A 96 13.57 7.79 -3.85
CA VAL A 96 12.90 6.50 -3.68
C VAL A 96 13.92 5.43 -3.34
N ILE A 97 13.63 4.66 -2.28
CA ILE A 97 14.44 3.51 -1.84
C ILE A 97 13.54 2.30 -1.70
N GLU A 98 13.96 1.18 -2.28
CA GLU A 98 13.30 -0.12 -2.24
C GLU A 98 14.05 -1.06 -1.28
N PHE A 99 13.30 -1.63 -0.35
CA PHE A 99 13.76 -2.64 0.60
C PHE A 99 13.11 -3.98 0.29
N ASP A 100 13.91 -5.05 0.27
CA ASP A 100 13.38 -6.41 0.32
C ASP A 100 12.78 -6.74 1.70
N PRO A 101 12.07 -7.89 1.87
CA PRO A 101 11.48 -8.26 3.15
C PRO A 101 12.51 -8.38 4.30
N GLU A 102 13.76 -8.72 3.99
CA GLU A 102 14.86 -8.80 4.96
C GLU A 102 15.43 -7.42 5.34
N GLY A 103 15.02 -6.36 4.64
CA GLY A 103 15.37 -4.96 4.90
C GLY A 103 16.63 -4.50 4.19
N ASN A 104 17.14 -5.25 3.20
CA ASN A 104 18.24 -4.82 2.37
C ASN A 104 17.76 -3.82 1.34
N VAL A 105 18.57 -2.78 1.07
CA VAL A 105 18.34 -1.91 -0.08
C VAL A 105 18.65 -2.68 -1.35
N VAL A 106 17.63 -2.96 -2.17
CA VAL A 106 17.78 -3.70 -3.43
C VAL A 106 17.71 -2.79 -4.66
N HIS A 107 17.09 -1.61 -4.52
CA HIS A 107 17.06 -0.61 -5.58
C HIS A 107 16.84 0.80 -5.00
N SER A 108 17.25 1.82 -5.74
CA SER A 108 16.97 3.22 -5.41
C SER A 108 17.06 4.10 -6.64
N TRP A 109 16.22 5.13 -6.72
CA TRP A 109 16.12 5.99 -7.89
C TRP A 109 15.42 7.32 -7.55
N GLY A 110 15.29 8.17 -8.57
CA GLY A 110 14.61 9.46 -8.52
C GLY A 110 15.57 10.61 -8.78
N ASP A 111 15.28 11.42 -9.79
CA ASP A 111 15.93 12.71 -9.98
C ASP A 111 15.18 13.75 -9.14
N PRO A 112 15.82 14.38 -8.13
CA PRO A 112 15.27 15.48 -7.35
C PRO A 112 14.52 16.55 -8.16
N LYS A 113 15.00 16.84 -9.37
CA LYS A 113 14.40 17.88 -10.22
C LYS A 113 13.08 17.44 -10.86
N VAL A 114 12.93 16.13 -11.07
CA VAL A 114 11.80 15.53 -11.80
C VAL A 114 10.70 15.07 -10.85
N VAL A 115 11.05 14.39 -9.76
CA VAL A 115 10.06 13.91 -8.78
C VAL A 115 9.24 15.05 -8.18
N PRO A 116 8.06 14.79 -7.60
CA PRO A 116 7.25 15.87 -7.05
C PRO A 116 8.01 16.56 -5.91
N SER A 117 7.99 17.88 -5.91
CA SER A 117 8.46 18.65 -4.76
C SER A 117 7.53 18.40 -3.58
N GLY A 118 8.11 18.24 -2.39
CA GLY A 118 7.33 17.91 -1.20
C GLY A 118 6.60 16.57 -1.35
N ILE A 119 7.30 15.51 -1.77
CA ILE A 119 6.72 14.16 -1.85
C ILE A 119 5.95 13.83 -0.58
N HIS A 120 4.69 13.44 -0.73
CA HIS A 120 3.77 13.22 0.38
C HIS A 120 3.28 11.78 0.48
N ASP A 121 3.21 11.04 -0.63
CA ASP A 121 2.79 9.64 -0.56
C ASP A 121 3.24 8.84 -1.78
N CYS A 122 3.17 7.51 -1.65
CA CYS A 122 3.30 6.59 -2.76
C CYS A 122 2.27 5.45 -2.72
N TYR A 123 1.97 4.89 -3.90
CA TYR A 123 1.04 3.77 -4.05
C TYR A 123 1.39 2.92 -5.26
N PHE A 124 1.30 1.59 -5.16
CA PHE A 124 1.45 0.70 -6.30
C PHE A 124 0.10 0.41 -6.95
N ASP A 125 -0.02 0.63 -8.26
CA ASP A 125 -1.17 0.17 -9.02
C ASP A 125 -1.09 -1.32 -9.38
N TYR A 126 -2.18 -1.85 -9.94
CA TYR A 126 -2.30 -3.28 -10.29
C TYR A 126 -1.33 -3.74 -11.40
N GLU A 127 -0.71 -2.80 -12.12
CA GLU A 127 0.29 -3.08 -13.14
C GLU A 127 1.72 -3.08 -12.56
N GLY A 128 1.87 -2.85 -11.25
CA GLY A 128 3.16 -2.79 -10.57
C GLY A 128 3.90 -1.47 -10.76
N ASN A 129 3.20 -0.42 -11.19
CA ASN A 129 3.78 0.93 -11.29
C ASN A 129 3.53 1.71 -10.00
N ILE A 130 4.47 2.58 -9.67
CA ILE A 130 4.40 3.41 -8.47
C ILE A 130 3.89 4.81 -8.82
N TRP A 131 2.80 5.19 -8.15
CA TRP A 131 2.28 6.55 -8.12
C TRP A 131 2.94 7.31 -6.97
N ILE A 132 3.39 8.53 -7.23
CA ILE A 132 3.99 9.43 -6.25
C ILE A 132 3.25 10.77 -6.31
N GLY A 133 2.74 11.20 -5.17
CA GLY A 133 2.05 12.48 -5.02
C GLY A 133 2.93 13.54 -4.37
N GLY A 134 2.98 14.75 -4.95
CA GLY A 134 3.55 15.94 -4.32
C GLY A 134 2.47 16.80 -3.67
N ASN A 135 2.82 17.52 -2.61
CA ASN A 135 1.89 18.48 -1.98
C ASN A 135 2.28 19.94 -2.18
N THR A 136 3.37 20.24 -2.90
CA THR A 136 3.84 21.63 -3.09
C THR A 136 3.89 22.12 -4.53
N ASP A 137 3.73 21.26 -5.54
CA ASP A 137 4.01 21.62 -6.93
C ASP A 137 2.96 21.16 -7.95
N ALA A 138 1.76 20.83 -7.47
CA ALA A 138 0.58 20.55 -8.30
C ALA A 138 0.75 19.40 -9.31
N VAL A 139 1.55 18.39 -8.99
CA VAL A 139 1.69 17.18 -9.81
C VAL A 139 1.48 15.90 -9.03
N ALA A 140 0.95 14.90 -9.74
CA ALA A 140 1.03 13.49 -9.38
C ALA A 140 1.68 12.74 -10.54
N GLN A 141 2.57 11.81 -10.24
CA GLN A 141 3.39 11.14 -11.25
C GLN A 141 3.32 9.63 -11.08
N LYS A 142 3.23 8.90 -12.20
CA LYS A 142 3.33 7.44 -12.28
C LYS A 142 4.69 7.08 -12.84
N TYR A 143 5.40 6.19 -12.17
CA TYR A 143 6.69 5.67 -12.55
C TYR A 143 6.61 4.16 -12.75
N SER A 144 7.41 3.63 -13.66
CA SER A 144 7.71 2.20 -13.66
C SER A 144 8.47 1.84 -12.40
N ARG A 145 8.53 0.54 -12.08
CA ARG A 145 9.29 0.04 -10.94
C ARG A 145 10.76 0.48 -10.95
N ASP A 146 11.37 0.54 -12.14
CA ASP A 146 12.76 0.93 -12.34
C ASP A 146 12.99 2.46 -12.37
N GLY A 147 11.95 3.26 -12.06
CA GLY A 147 12.07 4.70 -11.88
C GLY A 147 11.94 5.55 -13.14
N LYS A 148 11.46 4.98 -14.25
CA LYS A 148 11.13 5.75 -15.45
C LYS A 148 9.78 6.43 -15.29
N LEU A 149 9.72 7.75 -15.49
CA LEU A 149 8.45 8.49 -15.52
C LEU A 149 7.58 8.02 -16.69
N LEU A 150 6.38 7.53 -16.39
CA LEU A 150 5.41 7.03 -17.37
C LEU A 150 4.30 8.04 -17.64
N LEU A 151 3.85 8.74 -16.60
CA LEU A 151 2.77 9.72 -16.70
C LEU A 151 2.95 10.81 -15.64
N GLN A 152 2.58 12.03 -16.00
CA GLN A 152 2.37 13.13 -15.07
C GLN A 152 0.98 13.70 -15.25
N ILE A 153 0.27 13.88 -14.14
CA ILE A 153 -0.97 14.65 -14.06
C ILE A 153 -0.59 16.02 -13.48
N GLY A 154 -1.07 17.08 -14.13
CA GLY A 154 -0.71 18.46 -13.78
C GLY A 154 0.58 18.94 -14.45
N THR A 155 0.91 20.21 -14.21
CA THR A 155 2.16 20.83 -14.66
C THR A 155 2.86 21.40 -13.44
N LYS A 156 4.13 21.01 -13.24
CA LYS A 156 4.89 21.38 -12.05
C LYS A 156 4.87 22.90 -11.83
N GLY A 157 4.38 23.33 -10.67
CA GLY A 157 4.25 24.73 -10.27
C GLY A 157 3.06 25.49 -10.85
N LYS A 158 2.18 24.85 -11.64
CA LYS A 158 0.95 25.44 -12.15
C LYS A 158 -0.26 24.81 -11.46
N PHE A 159 -0.88 25.60 -10.59
CA PHE A 159 -1.98 25.16 -9.74
C PHE A 159 -3.32 25.30 -10.45
N ASP A 160 -4.32 24.54 -10.00
CA ASP A 160 -5.72 24.66 -10.45
C ASP A 160 -6.45 25.80 -9.72
N THR A 161 -5.84 26.98 -9.79
CA THR A 161 -6.37 28.25 -9.27
C THR A 161 -6.56 29.19 -10.45
N SER A 162 -7.43 30.19 -10.27
CA SER A 162 -7.79 31.15 -11.33
C SER A 162 -6.60 31.90 -11.95
N ASP A 163 -5.49 32.07 -11.23
CA ASP A 163 -4.25 32.69 -11.71
C ASP A 163 -3.08 31.72 -11.91
N GLY A 164 -3.30 30.43 -11.65
CA GLY A 164 -2.29 29.37 -11.79
C GLY A 164 -1.24 29.31 -10.67
N THR A 165 -1.36 30.10 -9.60
CA THR A 165 -0.42 30.16 -8.48
C THR A 165 -0.91 29.40 -7.24
N ASP A 166 0.00 29.09 -6.31
CA ASP A 166 -0.31 28.43 -5.03
C ASP A 166 -1.20 29.27 -4.10
N LYS A 167 -1.32 30.57 -4.38
CA LYS A 167 -2.10 31.55 -3.59
C LYS A 167 -3.33 32.07 -4.34
N GLY A 168 -3.56 31.61 -5.56
CA GLY A 168 -4.68 32.03 -6.39
C GLY A 168 -6.04 31.63 -5.78
N PRO A 169 -7.11 32.40 -6.07
CA PRO A 169 -8.46 31.97 -5.76
C PRO A 169 -8.81 30.65 -6.45
N ARG A 170 -9.49 29.74 -5.73
CA ARG A 170 -10.06 28.49 -6.26
C ARG A 170 -11.44 28.73 -6.87
#